data_AF-A0A954BE65-F1
#
_entry.id   AF-A0A954BE65-F1
#
_cell.length_a   1.000
_cell.length_b   1.000
_cell.length_c   1.000
_cell.angle_alpha   90.00
_cell.angle_beta   90.00
_cell.angle_gamma   90.00
#
_symmetry.space_group_name_H-M   'P 1'
#
loop_
_entity.id
_entity.type
_entity.pdbx_description
1 polymer ?
#
loop_
_entity_poly.entity_id
_entity_poly.type
_entity_poly.pdbx_seq_one_letter_code
_entity_poly.pdbx_strand_id
1 'polypeptide(L)'
;VNAAAGYMLINEPKKSKKIAARVYDKLTENSSDEISEQYWWRSTLAECKLLIGDAPAAASLFEAATSAYDATPGKRASTRKQLRRLSQGAGIDEAWIDRAVAQPAVIYFSGPIARAGEEESEAPQARLKAAITEFLEKTPIGWAFGALASGADIIIAEAVLEAGAELHVHLPIAPADFLKSSVHIGGPSWRERYIACMKAASSVEWARRTRLAGNAAYRLGALVAMGKAVRLADQLETKAIGYFATQKDGEATSLSIANTRNWKARGLEAIEIADDWPTKAISANAPATGEEELLFGVVLQAKDETAPPKSLVNACDICLKDEMSGLDLFLFESLENALSAAAEFAGSKHSASFCAWLDA
;
A
#
# COMPACT_ATOMS: atom_id res chain seq x y z
N VAL A 1 23.92 -21.25 -5.88
CA VAL A 1 22.86 -21.24 -6.92
C VAL A 1 23.00 -20.08 -7.91
N ASN A 2 23.35 -18.86 -7.47
CA ASN A 2 23.47 -17.65 -8.32
C ASN A 2 24.27 -17.83 -9.62
N ALA A 3 25.36 -18.60 -9.62
CA ALA A 3 26.10 -18.89 -10.84
C ALA A 3 25.24 -19.66 -11.87
N ALA A 4 24.45 -20.64 -11.43
CA ALA A 4 23.52 -21.36 -12.29
C ALA A 4 22.40 -20.45 -12.83
N ALA A 5 21.86 -19.58 -11.97
CA ALA A 5 20.89 -18.56 -12.37
C ALA A 5 21.47 -17.61 -13.44
N GLY A 6 22.71 -17.15 -13.26
CA GLY A 6 23.42 -16.33 -14.25
C GLY A 6 23.54 -17.01 -15.61
N TYR A 7 23.90 -18.30 -15.65
CA TYR A 7 23.91 -19.07 -16.90
C TYR A 7 22.53 -19.23 -17.53
N MET A 8 21.46 -19.28 -16.73
CA MET A 8 20.10 -19.31 -17.26
C MET A 8 19.74 -17.97 -17.94
N LEU A 9 20.10 -16.84 -17.32
CA LEU A 9 19.83 -15.50 -17.83
C LEU A 9 20.54 -15.20 -19.16
N ILE A 10 21.73 -15.77 -19.37
CA ILE A 10 22.47 -15.64 -20.64
C ILE A 10 22.14 -16.75 -21.65
N ASN A 11 21.02 -17.46 -21.46
CA ASN A 11 20.55 -18.53 -22.33
C ASN A 11 21.56 -19.68 -22.52
N GLU A 12 22.27 -20.06 -21.46
CA GLU A 12 23.13 -21.25 -21.40
C GLU A 12 22.53 -22.35 -20.48
N PRO A 13 21.36 -22.92 -20.83
CA PRO A 13 20.61 -23.80 -19.94
C PRO A 13 21.38 -25.07 -19.57
N LYS A 14 22.26 -25.59 -20.45
CA LYS A 14 23.07 -26.78 -20.15
C LYS A 14 24.04 -26.54 -18.99
N LYS A 15 24.72 -25.38 -18.95
CA LYS A 15 25.64 -25.04 -17.86
C LYS A 15 24.86 -24.72 -16.58
N SER A 16 23.75 -24.01 -16.70
CA SER A 16 22.84 -23.74 -15.59
C SER A 16 22.40 -25.04 -14.90
N LYS A 17 21.81 -25.98 -15.65
CA LYS A 17 21.35 -27.28 -15.14
C LYS A 17 22.44 -28.09 -14.46
N LYS A 18 23.64 -28.16 -15.07
CA LYS A 18 24.78 -28.90 -14.50
C LYS A 18 25.21 -28.34 -13.15
N ILE A 19 25.27 -27.01 -13.02
CA ILE A 19 25.67 -26.36 -11.77
C ILE A 19 24.56 -26.49 -10.73
N ALA A 20 23.30 -26.29 -11.12
CA ALA A 20 22.14 -26.42 -10.24
C ALA A 20 22.04 -27.84 -9.65
N ALA A 21 22.20 -28.89 -10.45
CA ALA A 21 22.23 -30.28 -9.99
C ALA A 21 23.34 -30.51 -8.95
N ARG A 22 24.57 -30.06 -9.23
CA ARG A 22 25.68 -30.19 -8.28
C ARG A 22 25.44 -29.43 -6.98
N VAL A 23 24.77 -28.27 -7.02
CA VAL A 23 24.41 -27.52 -5.81
C VAL A 23 23.31 -28.24 -5.04
N TYR A 24 22.30 -28.77 -5.73
CA TYR A 24 21.24 -29.56 -5.13
C TYR A 24 21.79 -30.77 -4.36
N ASP A 25 22.62 -31.59 -5.02
CA ASP A 25 23.21 -32.79 -4.41
C ASP A 25 24.00 -32.44 -3.15
N LYS A 26 24.84 -31.39 -3.22
CA LYS A 26 25.61 -30.89 -2.07
C LYS A 26 24.73 -30.41 -0.93
N LEU A 27 23.62 -29.73 -1.21
CA LEU A 27 22.71 -29.29 -0.16
C LEU A 27 22.06 -30.51 0.49
N THR A 28 21.55 -31.46 -0.29
CA THR A 28 20.95 -32.69 0.25
C THR A 28 21.93 -33.56 1.05
N GLU A 29 23.21 -33.60 0.68
CA GLU A 29 24.25 -34.33 1.43
C GLU A 29 24.63 -33.66 2.76
N ASN A 30 24.51 -32.33 2.84
CA ASN A 30 24.91 -31.54 4.01
C ASN A 30 23.71 -31.07 4.84
N SER A 31 22.53 -31.66 4.66
CA SER A 31 21.35 -31.30 5.45
C SER A 31 21.53 -31.72 6.90
N SER A 32 21.36 -30.78 7.82
CA SER A 32 20.99 -31.06 9.21
C SER A 32 19.53 -30.65 9.44
N ASP A 33 18.88 -31.24 10.43
CA ASP A 33 17.48 -30.94 10.76
C ASP A 33 17.29 -29.41 10.94
N GLU A 34 18.16 -28.77 11.71
CA GLU A 34 18.07 -27.33 12.03
C GLU A 34 18.25 -26.39 10.81
N ILE A 35 19.20 -26.67 9.92
CA ILE A 35 19.45 -25.79 8.76
C ILE A 35 18.43 -26.06 7.65
N SER A 36 17.97 -27.30 7.52
CA SER A 36 17.03 -27.70 6.47
C SER A 36 15.63 -27.09 6.61
N GLU A 37 15.30 -26.60 7.81
CA GLU A 37 14.05 -25.91 8.11
C GLU A 37 14.08 -24.41 7.80
N GLN A 38 15.26 -23.83 7.55
CA GLN A 38 15.40 -22.41 7.28
C GLN A 38 14.93 -22.02 5.88
N TYR A 39 14.37 -20.82 5.75
CA TYR A 39 13.85 -20.25 4.52
C TYR A 39 14.85 -20.36 3.36
N TRP A 40 16.08 -19.87 3.57
CA TRP A 40 17.07 -19.79 2.50
C TRP A 40 17.56 -21.15 2.04
N TRP A 41 17.61 -22.13 2.93
CA TRP A 41 17.95 -23.50 2.56
C TRP A 41 16.90 -24.08 1.60
N ARG A 42 15.63 -24.05 2.02
CA ARG A 42 14.49 -24.54 1.23
C ARG A 42 14.34 -23.78 -0.10
N SER A 43 14.45 -22.45 -0.07
CA SER A 43 14.40 -21.60 -1.26
C SER A 43 15.55 -21.88 -2.24
N THR A 44 16.76 -22.16 -1.74
CA THR A 44 17.91 -22.50 -2.60
C THR A 44 17.72 -23.87 -3.26
N LEU A 45 17.20 -24.86 -2.52
CA LEU A 45 16.84 -26.17 -3.06
C LEU A 45 15.75 -26.05 -4.14
N ALA A 46 14.73 -25.23 -3.88
CA ALA A 46 13.65 -24.94 -4.82
C ALA A 46 14.16 -24.31 -6.12
N GLU A 47 15.02 -23.28 -6.03
CA GLU A 47 15.63 -22.64 -7.21
C GLU A 47 16.50 -23.63 -7.99
N CYS A 48 17.24 -24.53 -7.32
CA CYS A 48 17.98 -25.57 -8.02
C CYS A 48 17.07 -26.51 -8.81
N LYS A 49 15.96 -26.98 -8.21
CA LYS A 49 14.96 -27.82 -8.90
C LYS A 49 14.34 -27.11 -10.09
N LEU A 50 14.00 -25.84 -9.93
CA LEU A 50 13.47 -25.01 -11.00
C LEU A 50 14.46 -24.93 -12.17
N LEU A 51 15.73 -24.63 -11.89
CA LEU A 51 16.77 -24.50 -12.92
C LEU A 51 17.08 -25.83 -13.63
N ILE A 52 16.93 -26.97 -12.94
CA ILE A 52 17.04 -28.32 -13.53
C ILE A 52 15.90 -28.59 -14.53
N GLY A 53 14.76 -27.92 -14.34
CA GLY A 53 13.55 -28.03 -15.16
C GLY A 53 12.40 -28.77 -14.45
N ASP A 54 12.47 -28.92 -13.13
CA ASP A 54 11.47 -29.60 -12.31
C ASP A 54 10.63 -28.56 -11.54
N ALA A 55 9.78 -27.84 -12.28
CA ALA A 55 8.92 -26.80 -11.72
C ALA A 55 7.94 -27.33 -10.65
N PRO A 56 7.31 -28.53 -10.78
CA PRO A 56 6.46 -29.06 -9.72
C PRO A 56 7.21 -29.27 -8.40
N ALA A 57 8.40 -29.90 -8.41
CA ALA A 57 9.17 -30.07 -7.18
C ALA A 57 9.68 -28.74 -6.62
N ALA A 58 10.03 -27.79 -7.48
CA ALA A 58 10.40 -26.44 -7.07
C ALA A 58 9.24 -25.75 -6.33
N ALA A 59 8.01 -25.87 -6.83
CA ALA A 59 6.84 -25.27 -6.19
C ALA A 59 6.63 -25.78 -4.76
N SER A 60 6.70 -27.11 -4.55
CA SER A 60 6.57 -27.69 -3.21
C SER A 60 7.68 -27.25 -2.25
N LEU A 61 8.91 -27.08 -2.75
CA LEU A 61 10.03 -26.59 -1.94
C LEU A 61 9.90 -25.10 -1.61
N PHE A 62 9.39 -24.29 -2.53
CA PHE A 62 9.08 -22.88 -2.26
C PHE A 62 7.95 -22.74 -1.25
N GLU A 63 6.89 -23.55 -1.36
CA GLU A 63 5.80 -23.60 -0.38
C GLU A 63 6.36 -23.93 1.01
N ALA A 64 7.19 -24.98 1.12
CA ALA A 64 7.88 -25.32 2.36
C ALA A 64 8.77 -24.17 2.87
N ALA A 65 9.43 -23.42 1.96
CA ALA A 65 10.21 -22.25 2.34
C ALA A 65 9.31 -21.15 2.93
N THR A 66 8.14 -20.88 2.33
CA THR A 66 7.22 -19.86 2.84
C THR A 66 6.66 -20.17 4.23
N SER A 67 6.60 -21.46 4.60
CA SER A 67 6.19 -21.95 5.91
C SER A 67 7.34 -22.12 6.91
N ALA A 68 8.57 -21.73 6.56
CA ALA A 68 9.71 -21.76 7.48
C ALA A 68 9.53 -20.77 8.64
N TYR A 69 10.07 -21.10 9.82
CA TYR A 69 9.93 -20.27 11.03
C TYR A 69 10.57 -18.88 10.87
N ASP A 70 11.60 -18.76 10.03
CA ASP A 70 12.32 -17.53 9.75
C ASP A 70 11.87 -16.86 8.45
N ALA A 71 10.76 -17.31 7.86
CA ALA A 71 10.20 -16.72 6.65
C ALA A 71 9.68 -15.30 6.94
N THR A 72 10.21 -14.31 6.22
CA THR A 72 9.74 -12.91 6.33
C THR A 72 9.20 -12.43 4.99
N PRO A 73 8.31 -11.42 4.97
CA PRO A 73 7.83 -10.81 3.73
C PRO A 73 8.97 -10.34 2.83
N GLY A 74 10.05 -9.77 3.38
CA GLY A 74 11.21 -9.31 2.62
C GLY A 74 12.02 -10.46 1.97
N LYS A 75 12.14 -11.61 2.65
CA LYS A 75 12.75 -12.82 2.06
C LYS A 75 11.92 -13.33 0.88
N ARG A 76 10.59 -13.42 1.06
CA ARG A 76 9.65 -13.80 -0.01
C ARG A 76 9.73 -12.87 -1.20
N ALA A 77 9.74 -11.56 -0.97
CA ALA A 77 9.88 -10.55 -2.02
C ALA A 77 11.19 -10.71 -2.81
N SER A 78 12.31 -10.94 -2.11
CA SER A 78 13.61 -11.16 -2.74
C SER A 78 13.61 -12.38 -3.66
N THR A 79 13.00 -13.49 -3.21
CA THR A 79 12.82 -14.70 -4.02
C THR A 79 11.93 -14.45 -5.23
N ARG A 80 10.81 -13.75 -5.06
CA ARG A 80 9.88 -13.40 -6.17
C ARG A 80 10.58 -12.56 -7.25
N LYS A 81 11.36 -11.53 -6.87
CA LYS A 81 12.21 -10.74 -7.79
C LYS A 81 13.16 -11.63 -8.59
N GLN A 82 13.82 -12.57 -7.93
CA GLN A 82 14.74 -13.49 -8.57
C GLN A 82 14.02 -14.41 -9.57
N LEU A 83 12.86 -14.96 -9.20
CA LEU A 83 12.06 -15.83 -10.07
C LEU A 83 11.55 -15.09 -11.30
N ARG A 84 11.11 -13.83 -11.15
CA ARG A 84 10.69 -12.98 -12.29
C ARG A 84 11.80 -12.77 -13.30
N ARG A 85 13.04 -12.56 -12.83
CA ARG A 85 14.22 -12.48 -13.71
C ARG A 85 14.48 -13.79 -14.45
N LEU A 86 14.23 -14.92 -13.79
CA LEU A 86 14.44 -16.25 -14.36
C LEU A 86 13.27 -16.76 -15.21
N SER A 87 12.11 -16.09 -15.19
CA SER A 87 10.83 -16.55 -15.78
C SER A 87 10.97 -17.13 -17.19
N GLN A 88 11.55 -16.35 -18.12
CA GLN A 88 11.73 -16.77 -19.50
C GLN A 88 12.64 -18.00 -19.64
N GLY A 89 13.78 -18.03 -18.96
CA GLY A 89 14.73 -19.14 -19.05
C GLY A 89 14.26 -20.40 -18.32
N ALA A 90 13.47 -20.24 -17.26
CA ALA A 90 12.92 -21.33 -16.46
C ALA A 90 11.54 -21.83 -16.96
N GLY A 91 10.90 -21.13 -17.90
CA GLY A 91 9.60 -21.51 -18.44
C GLY A 91 8.45 -21.40 -17.43
N ILE A 92 8.50 -20.40 -16.54
CA ILE A 92 7.46 -20.11 -15.55
C ILE A 92 6.84 -18.74 -15.82
N ASP A 93 5.59 -18.55 -15.41
CA ASP A 93 4.86 -17.29 -15.51
C ASP A 93 4.62 -16.65 -14.12
N GLU A 94 4.08 -15.43 -14.13
CA GLU A 94 3.74 -14.68 -12.91
C GLU A 94 2.79 -15.46 -12.00
N ALA A 95 1.79 -16.14 -12.58
CA ALA A 95 0.81 -16.90 -11.82
C ALA A 95 1.44 -18.10 -11.10
N TRP A 96 2.45 -18.73 -11.69
CA TRP A 96 3.23 -19.78 -11.03
C TRP A 96 4.02 -19.23 -9.85
N ILE A 97 4.67 -18.06 -10.02
CA ILE A 97 5.45 -17.41 -8.96
C ILE A 97 4.54 -17.04 -7.78
N ASP A 98 3.36 -16.49 -8.06
CA ASP A 98 2.33 -16.12 -7.08
C ASP A 98 1.83 -17.29 -6.24
N ARG A 99 1.69 -18.48 -6.85
CA ARG A 99 1.31 -19.69 -6.12
C ARG A 99 2.47 -20.31 -5.35
N ALA A 100 3.66 -20.41 -5.97
CA ALA A 100 4.81 -21.09 -5.38
C ALA A 100 5.40 -20.31 -4.19
N VAL A 101 5.46 -18.99 -4.30
CA VAL A 101 5.95 -18.10 -3.23
C VAL A 101 4.84 -17.11 -2.89
N ALA A 102 3.84 -17.62 -2.16
CA ALA A 102 2.69 -16.84 -1.73
C ALA A 102 3.10 -15.67 -0.83
N GLN A 103 2.50 -14.51 -1.07
CA GLN A 103 2.69 -13.30 -0.29
C GLN A 103 1.31 -12.67 -0.06
N PRO A 104 0.96 -12.27 1.19
CA PRO A 104 -0.27 -11.53 1.43
C PRO A 104 -0.30 -10.23 0.61
N ALA A 105 -1.51 -9.79 0.23
CA ALA A 105 -1.72 -8.53 -0.47
C ALA A 105 -1.76 -7.35 0.51
N VAL A 106 -1.64 -6.15 -0.04
CA VAL A 106 -1.83 -4.88 0.68
C VAL A 106 -3.17 -4.29 0.24
N ILE A 107 -3.99 -3.80 1.17
CA ILE A 107 -5.21 -3.07 0.83
C ILE A 107 -5.09 -1.58 1.13
N TYR A 108 -5.71 -0.75 0.29
CA TYR A 108 -6.16 0.58 0.65
C TYR A 108 -7.66 0.55 0.85
N PHE A 109 -8.18 1.15 1.92
CA PHE A 109 -9.62 1.21 2.16
C PHE A 109 -10.15 2.63 2.32
N SER A 110 -11.40 2.83 1.88
CA SER A 110 -12.12 4.09 2.05
C SER A 110 -13.62 3.84 1.95
N GLY A 111 -14.41 4.59 2.73
CA GLY A 111 -15.86 4.55 2.58
C GLY A 111 -16.62 5.74 3.17
N PRO A 112 -17.96 5.68 3.13
CA PRO A 112 -18.82 6.75 3.61
C PRO A 112 -18.77 6.91 5.12
N ILE A 113 -19.01 8.17 5.54
CA ILE A 113 -19.03 8.56 6.94
C ILE A 113 -20.42 8.32 7.53
N ALA A 114 -20.50 7.54 8.61
CA ALA A 114 -21.73 7.40 9.40
C ALA A 114 -21.99 8.67 10.24
N ARG A 115 -23.26 9.10 10.36
CA ARG A 115 -23.65 10.25 11.18
C ARG A 115 -24.63 9.88 12.29
N ALA A 116 -24.59 10.64 13.38
CA ALA A 116 -25.49 10.47 14.51
C ALA A 116 -26.95 10.76 14.10
N GLY A 117 -27.88 9.93 14.59
CA GLY A 117 -29.31 10.04 14.29
C GLY A 117 -29.75 9.37 12.98
N GLU A 118 -28.84 8.66 12.29
CA GLU A 118 -29.15 7.84 11.12
C GLU A 118 -29.37 6.38 11.56
N GLU A 119 -30.48 6.11 12.25
CA GLU A 119 -30.81 4.76 12.79
C GLU A 119 -30.92 3.69 11.68
N GLU A 120 -31.20 4.09 10.44
CA GLU A 120 -31.21 3.21 9.26
C GLU A 120 -29.79 2.72 8.83
N SER A 121 -28.72 3.18 9.50
CA SER A 121 -27.34 2.81 9.19
C SER A 121 -26.93 1.40 9.61
N GLU A 122 -27.67 0.75 10.52
CA GLU A 122 -27.20 -0.50 11.13
C GLU A 122 -27.10 -1.65 10.10
N ALA A 123 -28.06 -1.75 9.18
CA ALA A 123 -28.09 -2.83 8.21
C ALA A 123 -26.96 -2.71 7.15
N PRO A 124 -26.70 -1.54 6.51
CA PRO A 124 -25.54 -1.36 5.65
C PRO A 124 -24.20 -1.60 6.37
N GLN A 125 -24.07 -1.20 7.64
CA GLN A 125 -22.85 -1.43 8.42
C GLN A 125 -22.62 -2.93 8.70
N ALA A 126 -23.66 -3.67 9.07
CA ALA A 126 -23.58 -5.11 9.29
C ALA A 126 -23.24 -5.87 8.01
N ARG A 127 -23.83 -5.48 6.86
CA ARG A 127 -23.49 -6.04 5.55
C ARG A 127 -22.06 -5.73 5.14
N LEU A 128 -21.59 -4.50 5.36
CA LEU A 128 -20.18 -4.16 5.12
C LEU A 128 -19.26 -5.03 5.97
N LYS A 129 -19.54 -5.19 7.27
CA LYS A 129 -18.74 -6.06 8.16
C LYS A 129 -18.70 -7.49 7.63
N ALA A 130 -19.85 -8.07 7.28
CA ALA A 130 -19.89 -9.42 6.72
C ALA A 130 -19.08 -9.54 5.42
N ALA A 131 -19.22 -8.56 4.51
CA ALA A 131 -18.51 -8.56 3.23
C ALA A 131 -16.99 -8.45 3.38
N ILE A 132 -16.49 -7.57 4.27
CA ILE A 132 -15.04 -7.46 4.49
C ILE A 132 -14.49 -8.71 5.17
N THR A 133 -15.21 -9.30 6.13
CA THR A 133 -14.80 -10.56 6.76
C THR A 133 -14.70 -11.68 5.73
N GLU A 134 -15.72 -11.86 4.87
CA GLU A 134 -15.69 -12.86 3.80
C GLU A 134 -14.54 -12.62 2.80
N PHE A 135 -14.28 -11.36 2.47
CA PHE A 135 -13.15 -10.99 1.60
C PHE A 135 -11.80 -11.37 2.22
N LEU A 136 -11.60 -11.06 3.51
CA LEU A 136 -10.36 -11.35 4.25
C LEU A 136 -10.14 -12.86 4.47
N GLU A 137 -11.21 -13.65 4.59
CA GLU A 137 -11.12 -15.12 4.66
C GLU A 137 -10.63 -15.75 3.34
N LYS A 138 -11.03 -15.17 2.21
CA LYS A 138 -10.71 -15.68 0.87
C LYS A 138 -9.41 -15.12 0.30
N THR A 139 -9.01 -13.94 0.77
CA THR A 139 -7.88 -13.20 0.23
C THR A 139 -6.89 -12.91 1.35
N PRO A 140 -5.70 -13.53 1.36
CA PRO A 140 -4.69 -13.25 2.36
C PRO A 140 -4.26 -11.78 2.28
N ILE A 141 -4.65 -10.97 3.27
CA ILE A 141 -4.24 -9.58 3.42
C ILE A 141 -3.26 -9.50 4.58
N GLY A 142 -2.10 -8.87 4.36
CA GLY A 142 -1.09 -8.67 5.40
C GLY A 142 -1.10 -7.25 5.96
N TRP A 143 -1.53 -6.27 5.15
CA TRP A 143 -1.42 -4.85 5.47
C TRP A 143 -2.61 -4.07 4.93
N ALA A 144 -3.08 -3.09 5.69
CA ALA A 144 -4.15 -2.20 5.28
C ALA A 144 -3.79 -0.73 5.53
N PHE A 145 -4.06 0.13 4.56
CA PHE A 145 -3.90 1.58 4.64
C PHE A 145 -5.23 2.29 4.52
N GLY A 146 -5.45 3.28 5.37
CA GLY A 146 -6.65 4.11 5.30
C GLY A 146 -6.66 5.21 6.37
N ALA A 147 -7.73 5.98 6.38
CA ALA A 147 -8.08 6.82 7.50
C ALA A 147 -8.98 6.03 8.47
N LEU A 148 -9.60 6.71 9.44
CA LEU A 148 -10.50 6.10 10.41
C LEU A 148 -11.74 6.97 10.65
N ALA A 149 -12.38 7.45 9.57
CA ALA A 149 -13.64 8.19 9.71
C ALA A 149 -14.74 7.30 10.31
N SER A 150 -15.74 7.88 11.00
CA SER A 150 -16.87 7.11 11.52
C SER A 150 -17.61 6.38 10.41
N GLY A 151 -18.08 5.16 10.64
CA GLY A 151 -18.73 4.37 9.59
C GLY A 151 -17.78 3.37 8.94
N ALA A 152 -17.72 3.40 7.61
CA ALA A 152 -17.10 2.33 6.82
C ALA A 152 -15.60 2.13 7.11
N ASP A 153 -14.82 3.21 7.21
CA ASP A 153 -13.38 3.14 7.48
C ASP A 153 -13.09 2.38 8.78
N ILE A 154 -13.77 2.73 9.88
CA ILE A 154 -13.59 2.05 11.17
C ILE A 154 -14.05 0.58 11.10
N ILE A 155 -15.17 0.28 10.43
CA ILE A 155 -15.65 -1.11 10.28
C ILE A 155 -14.62 -1.98 9.54
N ILE A 156 -14.04 -1.46 8.46
CA ILE A 156 -13.03 -2.16 7.69
C ILE A 156 -11.75 -2.34 8.52
N ALA A 157 -11.30 -1.28 9.20
CA ALA A 157 -10.12 -1.33 10.06
C ALA A 157 -10.24 -2.36 11.19
N GLU A 158 -11.41 -2.46 11.82
CA GLU A 158 -11.67 -3.47 12.84
C GLU A 158 -11.60 -4.89 12.27
N ALA A 159 -12.21 -5.13 11.10
CA ALA A 159 -12.15 -6.45 10.46
C ALA A 159 -10.71 -6.84 10.06
N VAL A 160 -9.91 -5.89 9.57
CA VAL A 160 -8.48 -6.08 9.28
C VAL A 160 -7.71 -6.49 10.55
N LEU A 161 -7.92 -5.77 11.66
CA LEU A 161 -7.28 -6.07 12.93
C LEU A 161 -7.72 -7.43 13.48
N GLU A 162 -9.02 -7.76 13.39
CA GLU A 162 -9.58 -9.07 13.77
C GLU A 162 -8.95 -10.21 12.94
N ALA A 163 -8.62 -9.97 11.67
CA ALA A 163 -7.94 -10.92 10.79
C ALA A 163 -6.41 -11.02 11.03
N GLY A 164 -5.85 -10.22 11.93
CA GLY A 164 -4.42 -10.23 12.25
C GLY A 164 -3.53 -9.53 11.22
N ALA A 165 -4.11 -8.72 10.33
CA ALA A 165 -3.36 -7.89 9.39
C ALA A 165 -2.89 -6.58 10.05
N GLU A 166 -1.77 -6.04 9.58
CA GLU A 166 -1.23 -4.78 10.07
C GLU A 166 -2.06 -3.58 9.58
N LEU A 167 -2.53 -2.76 10.51
CA LEU A 167 -3.25 -1.52 10.19
C LEU A 167 -2.29 -0.32 10.19
N HIS A 168 -2.23 0.39 9.07
CA HIS A 168 -1.46 1.62 8.90
C HIS A 168 -2.40 2.80 8.67
N VAL A 169 -2.49 3.70 9.65
CA VAL A 169 -3.39 4.85 9.59
C VAL A 169 -2.65 6.06 9.05
N HIS A 170 -3.22 6.69 8.01
CA HIS A 170 -2.79 8.00 7.55
C HIS A 170 -3.96 9.00 7.63
N LEU A 171 -3.86 9.96 8.55
CA LEU A 171 -4.88 10.99 8.70
C LEU A 171 -4.59 12.21 7.80
N PRO A 172 -5.61 12.83 7.20
CA PRO A 172 -5.43 14.02 6.36
C PRO A 172 -5.04 15.26 7.16
N ILE A 173 -5.37 15.29 8.45
CA ILE A 173 -5.13 16.40 9.38
C ILE A 173 -4.72 15.84 10.74
N ALA A 174 -4.37 16.73 11.69
CA ALA A 174 -3.96 16.33 13.03
C ALA A 174 -5.03 15.44 13.71
N PRO A 175 -4.63 14.42 14.51
CA PRO A 175 -5.56 13.45 15.09
C PRO A 175 -6.72 14.07 15.89
N ALA A 176 -6.48 15.16 16.62
CA ALA A 176 -7.51 15.85 17.40
C ALA A 176 -8.56 16.51 16.50
N ASP A 177 -8.14 17.14 15.41
CA ASP A 177 -9.03 17.80 14.45
C ASP A 177 -9.79 16.77 13.62
N PHE A 178 -9.12 15.67 13.24
CA PHE A 178 -9.76 14.56 12.55
C PHE A 178 -10.84 13.90 13.41
N LEU A 179 -10.55 13.63 14.69
CA LEU A 179 -11.51 13.09 15.64
C LEU A 179 -12.77 13.99 15.73
N LYS A 180 -12.57 15.32 15.82
CA LYS A 180 -13.68 16.27 15.91
C LYS A 180 -14.53 16.34 14.64
N SER A 181 -13.90 16.37 13.47
CA SER A 181 -14.56 16.61 12.18
C SER A 181 -15.14 15.34 11.55
N SER A 182 -14.49 14.19 11.74
CA SER A 182 -14.69 12.99 10.91
C SER A 182 -15.13 11.77 11.72
N VAL A 183 -15.08 11.83 13.06
CA VAL A 183 -15.46 10.71 13.94
C VAL A 183 -16.62 11.10 14.86
N HIS A 184 -16.52 12.25 15.54
CA HIS A 184 -17.59 12.72 16.44
C HIS A 184 -18.93 12.91 15.74
N ILE A 185 -18.92 13.17 14.43
CA ILE A 185 -20.13 13.29 13.61
C ILE A 185 -20.98 12.01 13.64
N GLY A 186 -20.36 10.83 13.80
CA GLY A 186 -21.07 9.55 13.93
C GLY A 186 -21.70 9.30 15.28
N GLY A 187 -21.33 10.05 16.32
CA GLY A 187 -21.79 9.87 17.70
C GLY A 187 -20.77 9.17 18.62
N PRO A 188 -21.10 9.02 19.92
CA PRO A 188 -20.12 8.64 20.95
C PRO A 188 -19.47 7.27 20.76
N SER A 189 -20.20 6.27 20.27
CA SER A 189 -19.68 4.90 20.09
C SER A 189 -18.52 4.83 19.09
N TRP A 190 -18.52 5.68 18.05
CA TRP A 190 -17.44 5.74 17.06
C TRP A 190 -16.14 6.28 17.62
N ARG A 191 -16.20 7.18 18.61
CA ARG A 191 -15.00 7.69 19.27
C ARG A 191 -14.23 6.57 19.97
N GLU A 192 -14.94 5.68 20.66
CA GLU A 192 -14.33 4.56 21.38
C GLU A 192 -13.66 3.59 20.41
N ARG A 193 -14.36 3.24 19.31
CA ARG A 193 -13.85 2.40 18.23
C ARG A 193 -12.64 3.00 17.52
N TYR A 194 -12.68 4.31 17.21
CA TYR A 194 -11.54 5.05 16.67
C TYR A 194 -10.30 4.95 17.58
N ILE A 195 -10.48 5.20 18.88
CA ILE A 195 -9.38 5.13 19.86
C ILE A 195 -8.82 3.70 19.93
N ALA A 196 -9.67 2.67 19.88
CA ALA A 196 -9.24 1.28 19.86
C ALA A 196 -8.39 0.97 18.62
N CYS A 197 -8.85 1.37 17.41
CA CYS A 197 -8.11 1.18 16.16
C CYS A 197 -6.76 1.93 16.19
N MET A 198 -6.74 3.19 16.63
CA MET A 198 -5.52 4.00 16.72
C MET A 198 -4.47 3.38 17.67
N LYS A 199 -4.90 2.70 18.74
CA LYS A 199 -4.00 2.00 19.67
C LYS A 199 -3.46 0.69 19.10
N ALA A 200 -4.26 0.01 18.28
CA ALA A 200 -3.91 -1.27 17.67
C ALA A 200 -3.14 -1.11 16.36
N ALA A 201 -3.16 0.07 15.74
CA ALA A 201 -2.47 0.35 14.48
C ALA A 201 -0.95 0.20 14.62
N SER A 202 -0.34 -0.47 13.64
CA SER A 202 1.12 -0.62 13.51
C SER A 202 1.81 0.72 13.27
N SER A 203 1.12 1.65 12.60
CA SER A 203 1.62 3.02 12.42
C SER A 203 0.46 4.01 12.35
N VAL A 204 0.69 5.21 12.87
CA VAL A 204 -0.23 6.34 12.78
C VAL A 204 0.55 7.56 12.31
N GLU A 205 0.22 8.03 11.11
CA GLU A 205 0.80 9.22 10.51
C GLU A 205 -0.27 10.22 10.12
N TRP A 206 0.11 11.46 9.89
CA TRP A 206 -0.78 12.50 9.39
C TRP A 206 -0.01 13.56 8.63
N ALA A 207 -0.70 14.32 7.77
CA ALA A 207 -0.11 15.47 7.08
C ALA A 207 0.30 16.54 8.11
N ARG A 208 1.61 16.67 8.34
CA ARG A 208 2.15 17.67 9.28
C ARG A 208 2.22 19.03 8.60
N ARG A 209 1.91 20.09 9.36
CA ARG A 209 2.00 21.50 8.91
C ARG A 209 1.09 21.86 7.73
N THR A 210 0.04 21.07 7.46
CA THR A 210 -0.93 21.42 6.42
C THR A 210 -1.67 22.71 6.75
N ARG A 211 -1.58 23.69 5.86
CA ARG A 211 -2.45 24.88 5.83
C ARG A 211 -3.74 24.65 5.03
N LEU A 212 -3.79 23.55 4.27
CA LEU A 212 -4.98 23.14 3.55
C LEU A 212 -6.14 22.94 4.51
N ALA A 213 -7.25 23.58 4.17
CA ALA A 213 -8.53 23.41 4.83
C ALA A 213 -9.48 22.59 3.93
N GLY A 214 -10.66 22.26 4.48
CA GLY A 214 -11.73 21.70 3.68
C GLY A 214 -11.35 20.38 2.98
N ASN A 215 -11.81 20.21 1.74
CA ASN A 215 -11.76 18.94 1.04
C ASN A 215 -10.38 18.59 0.46
N ALA A 216 -9.52 19.58 0.15
CA ALA A 216 -8.18 19.31 -0.38
C ALA A 216 -7.31 18.50 0.59
N ALA A 217 -7.35 18.82 1.89
CA ALA A 217 -6.59 18.07 2.90
C ALA A 217 -6.99 16.58 2.91
N TYR A 218 -8.29 16.28 2.76
CA TYR A 218 -8.81 14.92 2.74
C TYR A 218 -8.45 14.16 1.46
N ARG A 219 -8.56 14.82 0.31
CA ARG A 219 -8.14 14.26 -1.00
C ARG A 219 -6.66 13.90 -0.98
N LEU A 220 -5.83 14.81 -0.49
CA LEU A 220 -4.41 14.56 -0.36
C LEU A 220 -4.12 13.40 0.60
N GLY A 221 -4.71 13.42 1.81
CA GLY A 221 -4.51 12.34 2.78
C GLY A 221 -4.85 10.96 2.20
N ALA A 222 -5.93 10.89 1.42
CA ALA A 222 -6.29 9.68 0.68
C ALA A 222 -5.24 9.28 -0.36
N LEU A 223 -4.77 10.21 -1.19
CA LEU A 223 -3.73 9.93 -2.20
C LEU A 223 -2.41 9.46 -1.57
N VAL A 224 -2.00 10.03 -0.45
CA VAL A 224 -0.79 9.60 0.27
C VAL A 224 -0.96 8.18 0.81
N ALA A 225 -2.10 7.90 1.44
CA ALA A 225 -2.41 6.55 1.93
C ALA A 225 -2.43 5.51 0.79
N MET A 226 -3.04 5.84 -0.35
CA MET A 226 -3.01 5.00 -1.56
C MET A 226 -1.58 4.75 -2.04
N GLY A 227 -0.77 5.81 -2.15
CA GLY A 227 0.62 5.73 -2.59
C GLY A 227 1.45 4.83 -1.68
N LYS A 228 1.27 4.92 -0.36
CA LYS A 228 1.91 4.04 0.62
C LYS A 228 1.50 2.58 0.45
N ALA A 229 0.21 2.30 0.21
CA ALA A 229 -0.28 0.96 -0.04
C ALA A 229 0.36 0.35 -1.30
N VAL A 230 0.36 1.11 -2.41
CA VAL A 230 0.97 0.68 -3.68
C VAL A 230 2.47 0.45 -3.52
N ARG A 231 3.17 1.36 -2.84
CA ARG A 231 4.61 1.24 -2.61
C ARG A 231 4.96 0.01 -1.78
N LEU A 232 4.23 -0.24 -0.69
CA LEU A 232 4.48 -1.43 0.13
C LEU A 232 4.24 -2.70 -0.69
N ALA A 233 3.17 -2.73 -1.50
CA ALA A 233 2.89 -3.86 -2.36
C ALA A 233 4.04 -4.13 -3.35
N ASP A 234 4.56 -3.09 -4.01
CA ASP A 234 5.71 -3.18 -4.91
C ASP A 234 6.98 -3.67 -4.19
N GLN A 235 7.29 -3.10 -3.02
CA GLN A 235 8.45 -3.53 -2.21
C GLN A 235 8.37 -5.00 -1.81
N LEU A 236 7.18 -5.48 -1.47
CA LEU A 236 6.90 -6.85 -1.06
C LEU A 236 6.60 -7.78 -2.24
N GLU A 237 6.67 -7.26 -3.47
CA GLU A 237 6.41 -7.97 -4.71
C GLU A 237 5.03 -8.61 -4.75
N THR A 238 4.03 -7.96 -4.16
CA THR A 238 2.64 -8.42 -4.06
C THR A 238 1.68 -7.41 -4.70
N LYS A 239 0.38 -7.70 -4.67
CA LYS A 239 -0.65 -6.84 -5.22
C LYS A 239 -1.19 -5.83 -4.20
N ALA A 240 -1.55 -4.65 -4.71
CA ALA A 240 -2.34 -3.67 -4.00
C ALA A 240 -3.81 -3.76 -4.45
N ILE A 241 -4.74 -3.83 -3.51
CA ILE A 241 -6.18 -3.90 -3.77
C ILE A 241 -6.87 -2.70 -3.11
N GLY A 242 -7.73 -2.01 -3.84
CA GLY A 242 -8.58 -0.98 -3.26
C GLY A 242 -9.88 -1.60 -2.75
N TYR A 243 -10.20 -1.46 -1.46
CA TYR A 243 -11.46 -1.92 -0.87
C TYR A 243 -12.35 -0.72 -0.55
N PHE A 244 -13.37 -0.51 -1.35
CA PHE A 244 -14.19 0.69 -1.31
C PHE A 244 -15.62 0.37 -0.88
N ALA A 245 -16.06 0.95 0.22
CA ALA A 245 -17.49 1.05 0.49
C ALA A 245 -18.01 2.33 -0.18
N THR A 246 -19.11 2.22 -0.91
CA THR A 246 -19.71 3.37 -1.60
C THR A 246 -21.20 3.44 -1.31
N GLN A 247 -21.73 4.65 -1.42
CA GLN A 247 -23.17 4.83 -1.39
C GLN A 247 -23.75 4.45 -2.75
N LYS A 248 -24.80 3.63 -2.73
CA LYS A 248 -25.60 3.33 -3.91
C LYS A 248 -26.24 4.61 -4.45
N ASP A 249 -26.06 4.87 -5.74
CA ASP A 249 -26.49 6.11 -6.40
C ASP A 249 -25.88 7.40 -5.80
N GLY A 250 -24.75 7.28 -5.09
CA GLY A 250 -24.07 8.40 -4.45
C GLY A 250 -23.58 9.46 -5.46
N GLU A 251 -23.53 10.72 -5.02
CA GLU A 251 -23.02 11.81 -5.85
C GLU A 251 -21.55 11.61 -6.24
N ALA A 252 -21.21 11.92 -7.49
CA ALA A 252 -19.85 11.85 -8.04
C ALA A 252 -18.81 12.70 -7.27
N THR A 253 -19.27 13.61 -6.41
CA THR A 253 -18.50 14.52 -5.58
C THR A 253 -18.08 13.92 -4.23
N SER A 254 -18.63 12.76 -3.83
CA SER A 254 -18.23 12.10 -2.59
C SER A 254 -16.77 11.63 -2.64
N LEU A 255 -16.05 11.76 -1.53
CA LEU A 255 -14.62 11.44 -1.47
C LEU A 255 -14.36 9.95 -1.74
N SER A 256 -15.22 9.05 -1.26
CA SER A 256 -15.08 7.61 -1.50
C SER A 256 -15.22 7.27 -2.99
N ILE A 257 -16.18 7.85 -3.71
CA ILE A 257 -16.33 7.66 -5.17
C ILE A 257 -15.12 8.23 -5.93
N ALA A 258 -14.64 9.42 -5.53
CA ALA A 258 -13.43 10.00 -6.11
C ALA A 258 -12.20 9.11 -5.87
N ASN A 259 -12.06 8.54 -4.68
CA ASN A 259 -10.99 7.62 -4.32
C ASN A 259 -11.03 6.34 -5.16
N THR A 260 -12.21 5.74 -5.32
CA THR A 260 -12.42 4.58 -6.19
C THR A 260 -12.03 4.88 -7.64
N ARG A 261 -12.45 6.04 -8.17
CA ARG A 261 -12.08 6.48 -9.53
C ARG A 261 -10.57 6.65 -9.68
N ASN A 262 -9.92 7.33 -8.74
CA ASN A 262 -8.47 7.55 -8.75
C ASN A 262 -7.69 6.24 -8.73
N TRP A 263 -8.15 5.27 -7.94
CA TRP A 263 -7.54 3.95 -7.87
C TRP A 263 -7.69 3.17 -9.18
N LYS A 264 -8.92 3.10 -9.72
CA LYS A 264 -9.21 2.41 -10.98
C LYS A 264 -8.51 3.04 -12.19
N ALA A 265 -8.38 4.36 -12.23
CA ALA A 265 -7.68 5.07 -13.31
C ALA A 265 -6.20 4.65 -13.44
N ARG A 266 -5.62 4.07 -12.38
CA ARG A 266 -4.25 3.54 -12.36
C ARG A 266 -4.18 2.05 -12.76
N GLY A 267 -5.30 1.45 -13.18
CA GLY A 267 -5.38 0.04 -13.58
C GLY A 267 -5.28 -0.94 -12.41
N LEU A 268 -5.46 -0.47 -11.16
CA LEU A 268 -5.34 -1.30 -9.96
C LEU A 268 -6.65 -2.03 -9.64
N GLU A 269 -6.53 -3.23 -9.08
CA GLU A 269 -7.66 -4.07 -8.65
C GLU A 269 -8.48 -3.34 -7.58
N ALA A 270 -9.81 -3.32 -7.74
CA ALA A 270 -10.73 -2.66 -6.82
C ALA A 270 -11.93 -3.57 -6.50
N ILE A 271 -12.24 -3.71 -5.21
CA ILE A 271 -13.44 -4.34 -4.69
C ILE A 271 -14.36 -3.23 -4.19
N GLU A 272 -15.59 -3.19 -4.71
CA GLU A 272 -16.58 -2.18 -4.37
C GLU A 272 -17.81 -2.81 -3.74
N ILE A 273 -18.18 -2.29 -2.57
CA ILE A 273 -19.42 -2.64 -1.88
C ILE A 273 -20.30 -1.39 -1.85
N ALA A 274 -21.23 -1.33 -2.81
CA ALA A 274 -22.24 -0.28 -2.85
C ALA A 274 -23.46 -0.68 -2.01
N ASP A 275 -23.86 0.20 -1.10
CA ASP A 275 -25.03 -0.03 -0.23
C ASP A 275 -25.79 1.28 0.06
N ASP A 276 -26.97 1.16 0.66
CA ASP A 276 -27.87 2.27 0.99
C ASP A 276 -27.39 2.99 2.26
N TRP A 277 -26.18 3.57 2.20
CA TRP A 277 -25.65 4.40 3.26
C TRP A 277 -26.48 5.68 3.40
N PRO A 278 -26.94 6.05 4.60
CA PRO A 278 -27.79 7.21 4.76
C PRO A 278 -27.09 8.51 4.32
N THR A 279 -27.83 9.31 3.55
CA THR A 279 -27.42 10.66 3.16
C THR A 279 -28.30 11.68 3.84
N LYS A 280 -27.68 12.73 4.38
CA LYS A 280 -28.32 14.04 4.30
C LYS A 280 -27.94 14.67 2.97
N ALA A 281 -28.95 15.13 2.23
CA ALA A 281 -28.76 16.19 1.26
C ALA A 281 -27.96 17.31 1.95
N ILE A 282 -26.81 17.67 1.39
CA ILE A 282 -26.02 18.80 1.86
C ILE A 282 -26.97 20.01 1.81
N SER A 283 -27.30 20.62 2.96
CA SER A 283 -28.02 21.88 2.94
C SER A 283 -27.20 22.85 2.09
N ALA A 284 -27.81 23.45 1.08
CA ALA A 284 -27.23 24.31 0.05
C ALA A 284 -26.51 25.60 0.54
N ASN A 285 -26.07 25.64 1.80
CA ASN A 285 -25.40 26.78 2.46
C ASN A 285 -23.96 26.48 2.88
N ALA A 286 -23.34 25.38 2.46
CA ALA A 286 -21.88 25.38 2.36
C ALA A 286 -21.54 26.25 1.14
N PRO A 287 -20.77 27.35 1.30
CA PRO A 287 -20.44 28.16 0.15
C PRO A 287 -19.74 27.26 -0.85
N ALA A 288 -20.30 27.17 -2.06
CA ALA A 288 -19.55 26.76 -3.23
C ALA A 288 -18.49 27.84 -3.45
N THR A 289 -17.41 27.82 -2.68
CA THR A 289 -16.17 28.46 -3.10
C THR A 289 -15.63 27.56 -4.19
N GLY A 290 -16.18 27.80 -5.38
CA GLY A 290 -15.73 27.22 -6.62
C GLY A 290 -14.32 27.70 -6.89
N GLU A 291 -13.39 26.80 -6.62
CA GLU A 291 -12.26 26.46 -7.45
C GLU A 291 -11.92 25.04 -6.97
N GLU A 292 -11.76 24.10 -7.90
CA GLU A 292 -11.12 22.85 -7.54
C GLU A 292 -9.77 23.25 -6.94
N GLU A 293 -9.60 23.08 -5.62
CA GLU A 293 -8.34 23.34 -4.91
C GLU A 293 -7.27 22.42 -5.51
N LEU A 294 -6.68 22.87 -6.64
CA LEU A 294 -5.59 22.22 -7.34
C LEU A 294 -4.36 22.32 -6.45
N LEU A 295 -3.76 21.17 -6.15
CA LEU A 295 -2.52 21.10 -5.40
C LEU A 295 -1.40 20.86 -6.40
N PHE A 296 -0.49 21.83 -6.49
CA PHE A 296 0.70 21.68 -7.32
C PHE A 296 1.79 21.04 -6.47
N GLY A 297 2.29 19.89 -6.90
CA GLY A 297 3.27 19.11 -6.15
C GLY A 297 4.65 19.16 -6.78
N VAL A 298 5.66 19.55 -6.00
CA VAL A 298 7.07 19.29 -6.29
C VAL A 298 7.45 18.01 -5.56
N VAL A 299 7.67 16.94 -6.32
CA VAL A 299 8.14 15.66 -5.79
C VAL A 299 9.66 15.66 -5.83
N LEU A 300 10.33 15.48 -4.69
CA LEU A 300 11.76 15.24 -4.62
C LEU A 300 12.04 13.78 -4.25
N GLN A 301 12.88 13.12 -5.04
CA GLN A 301 13.44 11.81 -4.67
C GLN A 301 14.93 11.95 -4.45
N ALA A 302 15.40 11.66 -3.22
CA ALA A 302 16.80 11.71 -2.87
C ALA A 302 17.58 10.58 -3.57
N LYS A 303 18.76 10.90 -4.12
CA LYS A 303 19.70 9.91 -4.70
C LYS A 303 20.68 9.35 -3.67
N ASP A 304 20.83 10.04 -2.54
CA ASP A 304 21.67 9.70 -1.39
C ASP A 304 20.99 10.16 -0.09
N GLU A 305 21.66 10.04 1.07
CA GLU A 305 21.11 10.46 2.38
C GLU A 305 21.04 11.99 2.57
N THR A 306 21.10 12.80 1.51
CA THR A 306 20.92 14.26 1.66
C THR A 306 19.49 14.63 2.04
N ALA A 307 19.37 15.52 3.03
CA ALA A 307 18.10 16.11 3.41
C ALA A 307 17.63 17.14 2.36
N PRO A 308 16.31 17.31 2.18
CA PRO A 308 15.76 18.29 1.25
C PRO A 308 16.14 19.73 1.66
N PRO A 309 16.20 20.68 0.70
CA PRO A 309 16.56 22.06 1.00
C PRO A 309 15.59 22.70 2.00
N LYS A 310 16.14 23.38 3.01
CA LYS A 310 15.32 24.08 4.01
C LYS A 310 14.43 25.17 3.39
N SER A 311 14.84 25.80 2.28
CA SER A 311 14.01 26.78 1.59
C SER A 311 12.73 26.14 1.06
N LEU A 312 12.83 24.98 0.41
CA LEU A 312 11.68 24.22 -0.08
C LEU A 312 10.75 23.77 1.05
N VAL A 313 11.32 23.25 2.15
CA VAL A 313 10.58 22.83 3.35
C VAL A 313 9.83 24.01 4.01
N ASN A 314 10.36 25.22 3.90
CA ASN A 314 9.74 26.42 4.47
C ASN A 314 8.72 27.06 3.53
N ALA A 315 8.89 26.90 2.22
CA ALA A 315 8.05 27.50 1.19
C ALA A 315 6.80 26.67 0.86
N CYS A 316 6.86 25.34 1.03
CA CYS A 316 5.72 24.47 0.77
C CYS A 316 4.62 24.63 1.83
N ASP A 317 3.37 24.45 1.40
CA ASP A 317 2.22 24.39 2.29
C ASP A 317 2.13 23.04 2.99
N ILE A 318 2.63 21.97 2.34
CA ILE A 318 2.74 20.63 2.91
C ILE A 318 4.07 20.01 2.54
N CYS A 319 4.74 19.44 3.55
CA CYS A 319 5.90 18.56 3.37
C CYS A 319 5.54 17.17 3.89
N LEU A 320 5.41 16.21 2.97
CA LEU A 320 5.22 14.80 3.28
C LEU A 320 6.54 14.09 3.07
N LYS A 321 7.04 13.46 4.12
CA LYS A 321 8.29 12.70 4.07
C LYS A 321 7.98 11.22 4.15
N ASP A 322 8.53 10.44 3.24
CA ASP A 322 8.48 8.99 3.30
C ASP A 322 9.87 8.45 3.65
N GLU A 323 10.11 8.27 4.96
CA GLU A 323 11.39 7.81 5.50
C GLU A 323 11.83 6.46 4.92
N MET A 324 10.90 5.64 4.42
CA MET A 324 11.21 4.35 3.81
C MET A 324 11.72 4.44 2.37
N SER A 325 11.46 5.53 1.64
CA SER A 325 11.75 5.65 0.21
C SER A 325 12.69 6.80 -0.14
N GLY A 326 12.92 7.73 0.79
CA GLY A 326 13.66 8.97 0.50
C GLY A 326 12.91 9.89 -0.47
N LEU A 327 11.59 9.67 -0.64
CA LEU A 327 10.72 10.52 -1.43
C LEU A 327 10.05 11.55 -0.51
N ASP A 328 10.29 12.82 -0.81
CA ASP A 328 9.70 13.96 -0.13
C ASP A 328 8.76 14.69 -1.11
N LEU A 329 7.49 14.83 -0.75
CA LEU A 329 6.49 15.54 -1.54
C LEU A 329 6.22 16.92 -0.93
N PHE A 330 6.39 17.96 -1.73
CA PHE A 330 6.20 19.36 -1.37
C PHE A 330 5.02 19.91 -2.14
N LEU A 331 3.93 20.26 -1.45
CA LEU A 331 2.71 20.74 -2.11
C LEU A 331 2.51 22.23 -1.88
N PHE A 332 1.89 22.86 -2.88
CA PHE A 332 1.62 24.29 -2.92
C PHE A 332 0.16 24.53 -3.33
N GLU A 333 -0.48 25.51 -2.68
CA GLU A 333 -1.83 25.98 -3.03
C GLU A 333 -1.85 26.83 -4.32
N SER A 334 -0.68 27.27 -4.77
CA SER A 334 -0.52 28.13 -5.95
C SER A 334 0.49 27.53 -6.92
N LEU A 335 0.11 27.50 -8.21
CA LEU A 335 0.99 27.10 -9.31
C LEU A 335 2.24 27.98 -9.36
N GLU A 336 2.09 29.29 -9.11
CA GLU A 336 3.20 30.23 -9.10
C GLU A 336 4.21 29.87 -8.00
N ASN A 337 3.72 29.53 -6.81
CA ASN A 337 4.59 29.11 -5.70
C ASN A 337 5.27 27.78 -6.01
N ALA A 338 4.55 26.80 -6.59
CA ALA A 338 5.14 25.52 -7.00
C ALA A 338 6.21 25.70 -8.08
N LEU A 339 5.93 26.51 -9.12
CA LEU A 339 6.89 26.80 -10.19
C LEU A 339 8.10 27.56 -9.67
N SER A 340 7.90 28.55 -8.80
CA SER A 340 8.98 29.31 -8.17
C SER A 340 9.87 28.40 -7.33
N ALA A 341 9.27 27.55 -6.50
CA ALA A 341 9.99 26.59 -5.67
C ALA A 341 10.74 25.53 -6.50
N ALA A 342 10.12 25.01 -7.57
CA ALA A 342 10.76 24.09 -8.50
C ALA A 342 11.93 24.75 -9.25
N ALA A 343 11.78 26.01 -9.69
CA ALA A 343 12.83 26.77 -10.35
C ALA A 343 14.01 27.07 -9.42
N GLU A 344 13.73 27.47 -8.16
CA GLU A 344 14.77 27.66 -7.13
C GLU A 344 15.51 26.34 -6.86
N PHE A 345 14.78 25.23 -6.76
CA PHE A 345 15.36 23.90 -6.57
C PHE A 345 16.30 23.54 -7.73
N ALA A 346 15.83 23.68 -8.97
CA ALA A 346 16.58 23.35 -10.18
C ALA A 346 17.87 24.18 -10.31
N GLY A 347 17.84 25.46 -9.91
CA GLY A 347 19.00 26.35 -9.89
C GLY A 347 19.96 26.12 -8.71
N SER A 348 19.58 25.29 -7.73
CA SER A 348 20.39 25.06 -6.53
C SER A 348 21.43 23.95 -6.72
N LYS A 349 22.46 23.94 -5.87
CA LYS A 349 23.44 22.85 -5.78
C LYS A 349 22.84 21.48 -5.43
N HIS A 350 21.59 21.43 -4.94
CA HIS A 350 20.92 20.20 -4.55
C HIS A 350 20.34 19.44 -5.75
N SER A 351 20.18 20.06 -6.93
CA SER A 351 19.65 19.40 -8.13
C SER A 351 20.49 18.20 -8.60
N ALA A 352 21.76 18.12 -8.22
CA ALA A 352 22.59 16.95 -8.44
C ALA A 352 22.11 15.73 -7.63
N SER A 353 21.62 15.95 -6.41
CA SER A 353 21.27 14.92 -5.42
C SER A 353 19.80 14.51 -5.41
N PHE A 354 18.90 15.21 -6.12
CA PHE A 354 17.49 14.81 -6.20
C PHE A 354 16.96 14.80 -7.64
N CYS A 355 15.92 14.00 -7.86
CA CYS A 355 15.04 14.13 -9.01
C CYS A 355 13.81 14.97 -8.61
N ALA A 356 13.44 15.96 -9.42
CA ALA A 356 12.29 16.82 -9.18
C ALA A 356 11.23 16.65 -10.27
N TRP A 357 9.96 16.49 -9.87
CA TRP A 357 8.81 16.48 -10.79
C TRP A 357 7.76 17.48 -10.33
N LEU A 358 7.12 18.16 -11.27
CA LEU A 358 5.97 19.00 -11.01
C LEU A 358 4.71 18.26 -11.44
N ASP A 359 3.86 17.94 -10.48
CA ASP A 359 2.53 17.36 -10.71
C ASP A 359 1.49 18.46 -10.50
N ALA A 360 0.51 18.56 -11.42
CA ALA A 360 -0.45 19.66 -11.49
C ALA A 360 -1.89 19.16 -11.43
#